data_AF-A0A7S3MQE4-F1
#
_entry.id   AF-A0A7S3MQE4-F1
#
_cell.length_a   1.000
_cell.length_b   1.000
_cell.length_c   1.000
_cell.angle_alpha   90.00
_cell.angle_beta   90.00
_cell.angle_gamma   90.00
#
_symmetry.space_group_name_H-M   'P 1'
#
loop_
_entity.id
_entity.type
_entity.pdbx_description
1 polymer ?
#
loop_
_entity_poly.entity_id
_entity_poly.type
_entity_poly.pdbx_seq_one_letter_code
_entity_poly.pdbx_strand_id
1 'polypeptide(L)'
;EEATKMNTMPELASAWRGRILLSIKVKKAKKPKLQEKPIEDPTIGDFYRENFEELTPYEIRCQVFSGVALPEECSEYSVQISWCHKSDETDKVETKNKTCNWFSLLKRKIVKIPKYAE
;
A
#
# COMPACT_ATOMS: atom_id res chain seq x y z
N GLU A 1 -7.47 17.85 21.37
CA GLU A 1 -8.21 18.99 20.78
C GLU A 1 -8.80 18.66 19.41
N GLU A 2 -8.04 18.09 18.49
CA GLU A 2 -8.52 17.73 17.14
C GLU A 2 -9.76 16.82 17.14
N ALA A 3 -9.82 15.83 18.06
CA ALA A 3 -10.98 14.96 18.22
C ALA A 3 -12.27 15.70 18.61
N THR A 4 -12.15 16.78 19.38
CA THR A 4 -13.31 17.55 19.85
C THR A 4 -13.90 18.39 18.72
N LYS A 5 -13.06 19.03 17.91
CA LYS A 5 -13.49 19.82 16.74
C LYS A 5 -14.22 18.96 15.71
N MET A 6 -13.75 17.72 15.48
CA MET A 6 -14.39 16.75 14.58
C MET A 6 -15.80 16.35 15.00
N ASN A 7 -16.05 16.21 16.30
CA ASN A 7 -17.37 15.82 16.82
C ASN A 7 -18.39 16.95 16.72
N THR A 8 -17.94 18.20 16.60
CA THR A 8 -18.79 19.39 16.63
C THR A 8 -19.00 20.03 15.25
N MET A 9 -18.12 19.75 14.27
CA MET A 9 -18.18 20.35 12.93
C MET A 9 -18.05 19.25 11.86
N PRO A 10 -19.19 18.66 11.42
CA PRO A 10 -19.23 17.53 10.49
C PRO A 10 -18.51 17.78 9.15
N GLU A 11 -18.45 19.04 8.75
CA GLU A 11 -17.89 19.52 7.48
C GLU A 11 -16.37 19.33 7.44
N LEU A 12 -15.71 19.35 8.61
CA LEU A 12 -14.29 19.09 8.77
C LEU A 12 -13.95 17.60 8.72
N ALA A 13 -14.92 16.71 8.94
CA ALA A 13 -14.73 15.27 8.84
C ALA A 13 -14.63 14.79 7.36
N SER A 14 -15.20 15.55 6.43
CA SER A 14 -15.25 15.25 4.99
C SER A 14 -13.89 15.26 4.28
N ALA A 15 -12.89 15.95 4.84
CA ALA A 15 -11.55 16.04 4.27
C ALA A 15 -10.66 14.82 4.60
N TRP A 16 -11.10 13.93 5.50
CA TRP A 16 -10.33 12.78 5.94
C TRP A 16 -10.81 11.50 5.26
N ARG A 17 -10.08 11.09 4.22
CA ARG A 17 -10.31 9.82 3.51
C ARG A 17 -9.79 8.64 4.31
N GLY A 18 -10.61 8.23 5.27
CA GLY A 18 -10.35 7.02 6.03
C GLY A 18 -10.93 7.11 7.43
N ARG A 19 -12.25 7.01 7.55
CA ARG A 19 -12.91 6.35 8.69
C ARG A 19 -14.41 6.18 8.44
N ILE A 20 -14.88 4.97 8.72
CA ILE A 20 -16.30 4.64 8.84
C ILE A 20 -16.89 5.49 9.97
N LEU A 21 -17.95 6.24 9.68
CA LEU A 21 -18.74 6.95 10.68
C LEU A 21 -19.53 5.92 11.50
N LEU A 22 -18.88 5.32 12.49
CA LEU A 22 -19.45 4.29 13.36
C LEU A 22 -19.89 4.95 14.67
N SER A 23 -21.21 5.06 14.89
CA SER A 23 -21.76 5.43 16.21
C SER A 23 -21.69 4.21 17.14
N ILE A 24 -20.55 4.06 17.83
CA ILE A 24 -20.39 2.98 18.82
C ILE A 24 -21.02 3.44 20.14
N LYS A 25 -22.22 2.93 20.44
CA LYS A 25 -22.82 3.07 21.77
C LYS A 25 -22.10 2.13 22.74
N VAL A 26 -21.10 2.64 23.44
CA VAL A 26 -20.34 1.85 24.42
C VAL A 26 -21.10 1.79 25.75
N LYS A 27 -21.67 0.62 26.08
CA LYS A 27 -22.08 0.32 27.47
C LYS A 27 -20.87 -0.23 28.22
N LYS A 28 -20.56 0.36 29.39
CA LYS A 28 -19.45 -0.10 30.25
C LYS A 28 -19.76 -1.51 30.76
N ALA A 29 -19.17 -2.53 30.15
CA ALA A 29 -19.33 -3.92 30.58
C ALA A 29 -18.53 -4.16 31.87
N LYS A 30 -19.11 -4.89 32.85
CA LYS A 30 -18.42 -5.24 34.11
C LYS A 30 -17.14 -6.08 33.89
N LYS A 31 -17.04 -6.78 32.75
CA LYS A 31 -15.86 -7.54 32.29
C LYS A 31 -15.80 -7.47 30.75
N PRO A 32 -15.15 -6.45 30.16
CA PRO A 32 -15.00 -6.37 28.71
C PRO A 32 -14.16 -7.57 28.23
N LYS A 33 -14.69 -8.32 27.26
CA LYS A 33 -13.93 -9.36 26.55
C LYS A 33 -13.61 -8.80 25.17
N LEU A 34 -12.33 -8.72 24.84
CA LEU A 34 -11.88 -8.38 23.50
C LEU A 34 -12.24 -9.56 22.58
N GLN A 35 -13.11 -9.33 21.60
CA GLN A 35 -13.38 -10.28 20.52
C GLN A 35 -12.85 -9.67 19.24
N GLU A 36 -11.58 -9.89 18.96
CA GLU A 36 -11.00 -9.63 17.64
C GLU A 36 -11.10 -10.92 16.85
N LYS A 37 -11.89 -10.90 15.77
CA LYS A 37 -11.87 -11.97 14.77
C LYS A 37 -10.98 -11.51 13.61
N PRO A 38 -10.12 -12.38 13.08
CA PRO A 38 -9.41 -12.07 11.85
C PRO A 38 -10.42 -11.82 10.74
N ILE A 39 -10.09 -10.89 9.84
CA ILE A 39 -10.86 -10.69 8.62
C ILE A 39 -10.71 -11.98 7.81
N GLU A 40 -11.81 -12.71 7.63
CA GLU A 40 -11.81 -14.03 6.99
C GLU A 40 -11.48 -13.96 5.49
N ASP A 41 -11.83 -12.85 4.85
CA ASP A 41 -11.58 -12.62 3.42
C ASP A 41 -10.37 -11.69 3.22
N PRO A 42 -9.23 -12.20 2.74
CA PRO A 42 -8.05 -11.39 2.46
C PRO A 42 -8.25 -10.42 1.28
N THR A 43 -9.25 -10.63 0.43
CA THR A 43 -9.53 -9.82 -0.77
C THR A 43 -10.50 -8.67 -0.53
N ILE A 44 -11.10 -8.60 0.67
CA ILE A 44 -12.15 -7.62 0.95
C ILE A 44 -11.68 -6.16 0.80
N GLY A 45 -10.40 -5.90 1.08
CA GLY A 45 -9.80 -4.59 0.87
C GLY A 45 -9.75 -4.17 -0.60
N ASP A 46 -9.50 -5.11 -1.50
CA ASP A 46 -9.49 -4.85 -2.95
C ASP A 46 -10.91 -4.67 -3.47
N PHE A 47 -11.88 -5.47 -3.00
CA PHE A 47 -13.29 -5.30 -3.34
C PHE A 47 -13.80 -3.89 -3.04
N TYR A 48 -13.52 -3.36 -1.83
CA TYR A 48 -13.96 -2.02 -1.46
C TYR A 48 -13.28 -0.93 -2.30
N ARG A 49 -11.98 -1.08 -2.53
CA ARG A 49 -11.20 -0.13 -3.35
C ARG A 49 -11.74 -0.06 -4.78
N GLU A 50 -12.05 -1.20 -5.39
CA GLU A 50 -12.49 -1.25 -6.78
C GLU A 50 -13.93 -0.80 -7.00
N ASN A 51 -14.82 -1.00 -6.02
CA ASN A 51 -16.26 -0.74 -6.18
C ASN A 51 -16.72 0.60 -5.57
N PHE A 52 -15.97 1.17 -4.63
CA PHE A 52 -16.43 2.33 -3.86
C PHE A 52 -15.45 3.51 -3.86
N GLU A 53 -14.23 3.36 -4.38
CA GLU A 53 -13.29 4.47 -4.54
C GLU A 53 -13.25 4.98 -5.99
N GLU A 54 -13.24 6.30 -6.16
CA GLU A 54 -12.97 6.91 -7.46
C GLU A 54 -11.44 6.87 -7.69
N LEU A 55 -11.03 6.03 -8.64
CA LEU A 55 -9.63 5.74 -8.93
C LEU A 55 -9.19 6.34 -10.26
N THR A 56 -8.12 7.13 -10.24
CA THR A 56 -7.44 7.64 -11.42
C THR A 56 -6.37 6.65 -11.88
N PRO A 57 -6.37 6.22 -13.16
CA PRO A 57 -5.34 5.33 -13.68
C PRO A 57 -4.07 6.10 -14.06
N TYR A 58 -2.93 5.61 -13.59
CA TYR A 58 -1.59 6.06 -13.95
C TYR A 58 -0.80 4.91 -14.58
N GLU A 59 0.09 5.24 -15.51
CA GLU A 59 1.01 4.28 -16.10
C GLU A 59 2.38 4.38 -15.43
N ILE A 60 2.83 3.28 -14.83
CA ILE A 60 4.18 3.18 -14.29
C ILE A 60 5.07 2.51 -15.32
N ARG A 61 6.17 3.19 -15.64
CA ARG A 61 7.26 2.66 -16.45
C ARG A 61 8.52 2.67 -15.61
N CYS A 62 9.12 1.50 -15.44
CA CYS A 62 10.38 1.37 -14.74
C CYS A 62 11.35 0.49 -15.54
N GLN A 63 12.60 0.94 -15.60
CA GLN A 63 13.68 0.20 -16.21
C GLN A 63 14.80 0.07 -15.18
N VAL A 64 15.16 -1.17 -14.87
CA VAL A 64 16.25 -1.49 -13.95
C VAL A 64 17.46 -1.87 -14.78
N PHE A 65 18.49 -1.02 -14.74
CA PHE A 65 19.72 -1.25 -15.49
C PHE A 65 20.69 -2.12 -14.70
N SER A 66 21.30 -1.54 -13.65
CA SER A 66 22.37 -2.19 -12.91
C SER A 66 22.49 -1.66 -11.48
N GLY A 67 23.07 -2.48 -10.62
CA GLY A 67 23.49 -2.13 -9.26
C GLY A 67 24.99 -2.30 -9.17
N VAL A 68 25.67 -1.37 -8.51
CA VAL A 68 27.13 -1.34 -8.38
C VAL A 68 27.52 -1.25 -6.91
N ALA A 69 28.74 -1.69 -6.59
CA ALA A 69 29.25 -1.74 -5.22
C ALA A 69 28.36 -2.56 -4.26
N LEU A 70 27.77 -3.64 -4.77
CA LEU A 70 26.95 -4.54 -3.97
C LEU A 70 27.80 -5.34 -2.98
N PRO A 71 27.29 -5.61 -1.76
CA PRO A 71 27.96 -6.45 -0.76
C PRO A 71 28.34 -7.83 -1.31
N GLU A 72 29.48 -8.38 -0.89
CA GLU A 72 29.99 -9.68 -1.38
C GLU A 72 29.34 -10.89 -0.68
N GLU A 73 28.62 -10.64 0.42
CA GLU A 73 27.96 -11.64 1.24
C GLU A 73 26.79 -12.32 0.50
N CYS A 74 26.28 -11.70 -0.56
CA CYS A 74 25.21 -12.24 -1.39
C CYS A 74 25.70 -12.47 -2.83
N SER A 75 25.49 -13.70 -3.33
CA SER A 75 25.85 -14.09 -4.69
C SER A 75 24.84 -13.64 -5.74
N GLU A 76 23.61 -13.33 -5.34
CA GLU A 76 22.51 -12.96 -6.24
C GLU A 76 21.68 -11.82 -5.66
N TYR A 77 21.21 -10.93 -6.54
CA TYR A 77 20.34 -9.82 -6.19
C TYR A 77 19.13 -9.73 -7.12
N SER A 78 18.00 -9.31 -6.58
CA SER A 78 16.83 -8.84 -7.32
C SER A 78 16.45 -7.45 -6.83
N VAL A 79 15.73 -6.70 -7.67
CA VAL A 79 15.21 -5.38 -7.34
C VAL A 79 13.69 -5.47 -7.26
N GLN A 80 13.15 -5.27 -6.06
CA GLN A 80 11.71 -5.12 -5.85
C GLN A 80 11.33 -3.63 -5.95
N ILE A 81 10.37 -3.33 -6.80
CA ILE A 81 9.78 -1.99 -6.93
C ILE A 81 8.35 -2.06 -6.44
N SER A 82 8.06 -1.26 -5.42
CA SER A 82 6.74 -1.20 -4.78
C SER A 82 6.12 0.17 -4.98
N TRP A 83 4.87 0.19 -5.45
CA TRP A 83 4.07 1.40 -5.61
C TRP A 83 2.66 1.16 -5.08
N CYS A 84 2.27 1.91 -4.05
CA CYS A 84 1.03 1.68 -3.30
C CYS A 84 0.95 0.22 -2.81
N HIS A 85 -0.04 -0.54 -3.30
CA HIS A 85 -0.30 -1.94 -2.96
C HIS A 85 0.23 -2.92 -4.02
N LYS A 86 0.92 -2.44 -5.06
CA LYS A 86 1.48 -3.29 -6.11
C LYS A 86 3.00 -3.35 -5.95
N SER A 87 3.54 -4.55 -6.09
CA SER A 87 4.98 -4.77 -6.19
C SER A 87 5.29 -5.57 -7.45
N ASP A 88 6.42 -5.27 -8.06
CA ASP A 88 7.04 -6.07 -9.11
C ASP A 88 8.49 -6.33 -8.73
N GLU A 89 9.04 -7.45 -9.17
CA GLU A 89 10.40 -7.85 -8.84
C GLU A 89 11.14 -8.25 -10.12
N THR A 90 12.38 -7.83 -10.25
CA THR A 90 13.24 -8.30 -11.35
C THR A 90 13.64 -9.75 -11.11
N ASP A 91 14.11 -10.42 -12.16
CA ASP A 91 14.81 -11.68 -12.00
C ASP A 91 16.02 -11.52 -11.06
N LYS A 92 16.39 -12.60 -10.39
CA LYS A 92 17.63 -12.67 -9.63
C LYS A 92 18.79 -12.74 -10.61
N VAL A 93 19.79 -11.88 -10.38
CA VAL A 93 21.00 -11.81 -11.20
C VAL A 93 22.21 -12.00 -10.32
N GLU A 94 23.11 -12.87 -10.76
CA GLU A 94 24.37 -13.15 -10.08
C GLU A 94 25.29 -11.92 -10.08
N THR A 95 25.95 -11.67 -8.94
CA THR A 95 26.89 -10.58 -8.76
C THR A 95 28.22 -10.89 -9.45
N LYS A 96 28.65 -10.04 -10.39
CA LYS A 96 29.98 -10.09 -11.01
C LYS A 96 30.75 -8.81 -10.68
N ASN A 97 31.87 -8.92 -9.97
CA ASN A 97 32.66 -7.77 -9.53
C ASN A 97 31.81 -6.71 -8.80
N LYS A 98 31.04 -7.12 -7.78
CA LYS A 98 30.11 -6.25 -7.02
C LYS A 98 29.05 -5.55 -7.87
N THR A 99 28.77 -6.09 -9.05
CA THR A 99 27.85 -5.51 -10.03
C THR A 99 26.81 -6.53 -10.46
N CYS A 100 25.54 -6.14 -10.47
CA CYS A 100 24.44 -6.89 -11.07
C CYS A 100 23.88 -6.07 -12.23
N ASN A 101 23.69 -6.71 -13.38
CA ASN A 101 23.18 -6.09 -14.59
C ASN A 101 21.87 -6.78 -14.97
N TRP A 102 20.73 -6.12 -14.69
CA TRP A 102 19.42 -6.64 -15.04
C TRP A 102 19.04 -6.27 -16.48
N PHE A 103 19.25 -5.01 -16.88
CA PHE A 103 18.76 -4.45 -18.15
C PHE A 103 17.28 -4.77 -18.43
N SER A 104 16.49 -4.87 -17.37
CA SER A 104 15.12 -5.34 -17.43
C SER A 104 14.16 -4.16 -17.47
N LEU A 105 13.26 -4.19 -18.47
CA LEU A 105 12.11 -3.31 -18.48
C LEU A 105 10.98 -4.00 -17.72
N LEU A 106 10.59 -3.43 -16.58
CA LEU A 106 9.40 -3.91 -15.90
C LEU A 106 8.20 -3.52 -16.75
N LYS A 107 7.47 -4.56 -17.19
CA LYS A 107 6.35 -4.48 -18.14
C LYS A 107 5.42 -3.35 -17.75
N ARG A 108 4.76 -2.73 -18.75
CA ARG A 108 3.76 -1.69 -18.55
C ARG A 108 2.76 -2.07 -17.45
N LYS A 109 2.71 -1.32 -16.34
CA LYS A 109 1.71 -1.51 -15.28
C LYS A 109 0.81 -0.28 -15.19
N ILE A 110 -0.50 -0.54 -15.22
CA ILE A 110 -1.51 0.46 -14.88
C ILE A 110 -1.79 0.33 -13.39
N VAL A 111 -1.61 1.43 -12.67
CA VAL A 111 -1.91 1.55 -11.24
C VAL A 111 -3.04 2.55 -11.06
N LYS A 112 -3.97 2.20 -10.21
CA LYS A 112 -5.15 2.99 -9.91
C LYS A 112 -4.93 3.68 -8.56
N ILE A 113 -4.87 5.01 -8.55
CA ILE A 113 -4.64 5.82 -7.34
C ILE A 113 -5.94 6.56 -7.01
N PRO A 114 -6.37 6.62 -5.74
CA PRO A 114 -7.56 7.36 -5.36
C PRO A 114 -7.42 8.86 -5.70
N LYS A 115 -8.43 9.43 -6.36
CA LYS A 115 -8.41 10.78 -6.95
C LYS A 115 -8.09 11.95 -5.98
N TYR A 116 -8.13 11.72 -4.68
CA TYR A 116 -7.90 12.77 -3.67
C TYR A 116 -6.84 12.31 -2.65
N ALA A 117 -5.88 11.52 -3.12
CA ALA A 117 -4.64 11.20 -2.40
C ALA A 117 -3.49 12.17 -2.78
N GLU A 118 -3.76 13.16 -3.63
CA GLU A 118 -2.89 14.31 -3.94
C GLU A 118 -3.04 15.43 -2.90
#